data_AF-A0A1V5UVT0-F1
#
_entry.id   AF-A0A1V5UVT0-F1
#
_cell.length_a   1.000
_cell.length_b   1.000
_cell.length_c   1.000
_cell.angle_alpha   90.00
_cell.angle_beta   90.00
_cell.angle_gamma   90.00
#
_symmetry.space_group_name_H-M   'P 1'
#
loop_
_entity.id
_entity.type
_entity.pdbx_description
1 polymer ?
#
loop_
_entity_poly.entity_id
_entity_poly.type
_entity_poly.pdbx_seq_one_letter_code
_entity_poly.pdbx_strand_id
1 'polypeptide(L)'
;MQFFPRDAANVDRAQALVLIGARPARAGLKVCGHCGFESCEAAEAAGARCAFNMIDLGIALGSAASVASDNRLDSRVMYSVGKAAQQMGYAEFDVVWHGIPIAAYGKSPFFDRK
;
A
#
# COMPACT_ATOMS: atom_id res chain seq x y z
N MET A 1 4.50 -6.37 16.96
CA MET A 1 3.50 -5.29 16.79
C MET A 1 4.01 -3.90 17.18
N GLN A 2 5.29 -3.72 17.53
CA GLN A 2 5.84 -2.44 17.99
C GLN A 2 5.86 -1.31 16.93
N PHE A 3 5.60 -1.60 15.65
CA PHE A 3 5.65 -0.58 14.59
C PHE A 3 4.33 0.19 14.38
N PHE A 4 3.17 -0.34 14.76
CA PHE A 4 1.88 0.35 14.57
C PHE A 4 1.80 1.66 15.38
N PRO A 5 2.11 1.69 16.69
CA PRO A 5 2.10 2.95 17.44
C PRO A 5 3.10 3.98 16.90
N ARG A 6 4.28 3.54 16.47
CA ARG A 6 5.29 4.42 15.85
C ARG A 6 4.77 5.01 14.53
N ASP A 7 4.22 4.17 13.67
CA ASP A 7 3.72 4.60 12.38
C ASP A 7 2.48 5.50 12.54
N ALA A 8 1.63 5.26 13.54
CA ALA A 8 0.53 6.16 13.92
C ALA A 8 1.06 7.54 14.34
N ALA A 9 2.06 7.60 15.23
CA ALA A 9 2.68 8.87 15.63
C ALA A 9 3.34 9.61 14.45
N ASN A 10 3.88 8.88 13.47
CA ASN A 10 4.39 9.47 12.24
C ASN A 10 3.28 10.05 11.36
N VAL A 11 2.13 9.38 11.28
CA VAL A 11 0.95 9.86 10.55
C VAL A 11 0.35 11.09 11.22
N ASP A 12 0.22 11.11 12.56
CA ASP A 12 -0.27 12.28 13.31
C ASP A 12 0.59 13.53 13.10
N ARG A 13 1.89 13.33 12.82
CA ARG A 13 2.84 14.40 12.52
C ARG A 13 2.91 14.75 11.05
N ALA A 14 2.30 13.98 10.15
CA ALA A 14 2.32 14.27 8.71
C ALA A 14 1.26 15.33 8.37
N GLN A 15 1.54 16.17 7.36
CA GLN A 15 0.57 17.16 6.90
C GLN A 15 -0.54 16.55 6.03
N ALA A 16 -0.28 15.42 5.39
CA ALA A 16 -1.26 14.71 4.59
C ALA A 16 -0.99 13.20 4.58
N LEU A 17 -2.01 12.42 4.22
CA LEU A 17 -1.91 10.99 3.98
C LEU A 17 -2.56 10.65 2.63
N VAL A 18 -1.80 9.97 1.77
CA VAL A 18 -2.33 9.39 0.53
C VAL A 18 -2.58 7.90 0.74
N LEU A 19 -3.79 7.43 0.46
CA LEU A 19 -4.13 6.00 0.45
C LEU A 19 -4.23 5.52 -0.99
N ILE A 20 -3.52 4.44 -1.30
CA ILE A 20 -3.59 3.79 -2.62
C ILE A 20 -3.94 2.32 -2.39
N GLY A 21 -4.94 1.85 -3.13
CA GLY A 21 -5.50 0.52 -2.95
C GLY A 21 -5.62 -0.24 -4.26
N ALA A 22 -5.35 -1.54 -4.22
CA ALA A 22 -5.63 -2.46 -5.32
C ALA A 22 -6.90 -3.24 -5.05
N ARG A 23 -7.90 -3.04 -5.92
CA ARG A 23 -9.10 -3.89 -5.95
C ARG A 23 -8.72 -5.30 -6.43
N PRO A 24 -9.31 -6.36 -5.86
CA PRO A 24 -9.17 -7.70 -6.42
C PRO A 24 -9.64 -7.75 -7.88
N ALA A 25 -8.73 -8.15 -8.75
CA ALA A 25 -8.96 -8.44 -10.17
C ALA A 25 -8.09 -9.63 -10.60
N ARG A 26 -8.43 -10.25 -11.74
CA ARG A 26 -7.64 -11.31 -12.37
C ARG A 26 -7.10 -10.82 -13.71
N ALA A 27 -5.87 -11.19 -14.01
CA ALA A 27 -5.26 -10.88 -15.30
C ALA A 27 -5.82 -11.74 -16.46
N GLY A 28 -6.50 -12.87 -16.15
CA GLY A 28 -7.11 -13.74 -17.17
C GLY A 28 -6.12 -14.43 -18.11
N LEU A 29 -4.84 -14.54 -17.71
CA LEU A 29 -3.79 -15.13 -18.51
C LEU A 29 -3.83 -16.66 -18.44
N LYS A 30 -3.73 -17.32 -19.60
CA LYS A 30 -3.84 -18.78 -19.73
C LYS A 30 -2.64 -19.55 -19.12
N VAL A 31 -1.45 -18.96 -19.14
CA VAL A 31 -0.20 -19.58 -18.65
C VAL A 31 0.60 -18.53 -17.88
N CYS A 32 0.31 -18.37 -16.59
CA CYS A 32 0.93 -17.33 -15.74
C CYS A 32 1.61 -17.92 -14.50
N GLY A 33 0.84 -18.51 -13.58
CA GLY A 33 1.38 -19.13 -12.36
C GLY A 33 2.00 -18.18 -11.31
N HIS A 34 2.04 -16.86 -11.52
CA HIS A 34 2.79 -15.94 -10.64
C HIS A 34 2.25 -15.81 -9.21
N CYS A 35 0.98 -16.18 -8.98
CA CYS A 35 0.41 -16.26 -7.64
C CYS A 35 0.53 -17.65 -6.99
N GLY A 36 1.21 -18.60 -7.65
CA GLY A 36 1.41 -19.97 -7.18
C GLY A 36 0.30 -20.96 -7.55
N PHE A 37 -0.70 -20.54 -8.33
CA PHE A 37 -1.83 -21.38 -8.77
C PHE A 37 -1.74 -21.73 -10.25
N GLU A 38 -2.28 -22.89 -10.62
CA GLU A 38 -2.26 -23.41 -12.00
C GLU A 38 -3.10 -22.58 -12.98
N SER A 39 -4.18 -21.94 -12.50
CA SER A 39 -5.05 -21.09 -13.31
C SER A 39 -5.64 -19.92 -12.50
N CYS A 40 -6.23 -18.94 -13.20
CA CYS A 40 -6.91 -17.83 -12.54
C CYS A 40 -8.16 -18.29 -11.77
N GLU A 41 -8.85 -19.30 -12.28
CA GLU A 41 -10.04 -19.91 -11.65
C GLU A 41 -9.66 -20.62 -10.35
N ALA A 42 -8.59 -21.42 -10.35
CA ALA A 42 -8.08 -22.08 -9.14
C ALA A 42 -7.66 -21.05 -8.07
N ALA A 43 -7.00 -19.97 -8.50
CA ALA A 43 -6.63 -18.87 -7.61
C ALA A 43 -7.86 -18.14 -7.03
N GLU A 44 -8.92 -18.00 -7.82
CA GLU A 44 -10.18 -17.37 -7.40
C GLU A 44 -10.94 -18.22 -6.39
N ALA A 45 -11.09 -19.52 -6.67
CA ALA A 45 -11.71 -20.46 -5.75
C ALA A 45 -10.98 -20.51 -4.39
N ALA A 46 -9.66 -20.35 -4.39
CA ALA A 46 -8.84 -20.30 -3.18
C ALA A 46 -8.81 -18.92 -2.48
N GLY A 47 -9.48 -17.90 -3.04
CA GLY A 47 -9.44 -16.53 -2.50
C GLY A 47 -8.05 -15.87 -2.58
N ALA A 48 -7.17 -16.37 -3.46
CA ALA A 48 -5.80 -15.89 -3.58
C ALA A 48 -5.74 -14.50 -4.20
N ARG A 49 -4.69 -13.72 -3.91
CA ARG A 49 -4.49 -12.40 -4.54
C ARG A 49 -3.69 -12.54 -5.83
N CYS A 50 -4.12 -11.87 -6.89
CA CYS A 50 -3.36 -11.86 -8.15
C CYS A 50 -2.04 -11.09 -7.97
N ALA A 51 -0.94 -11.66 -8.42
CA ALA A 51 0.38 -11.04 -8.34
C ALA A 51 0.43 -9.71 -9.13
N PHE A 52 -0.25 -9.62 -10.28
CA PHE A 52 -0.30 -8.41 -11.09
C PHE A 52 -0.91 -7.22 -10.33
N ASN A 53 -2.00 -7.42 -9.60
CA ASN A 53 -2.58 -6.33 -8.80
C ASN A 53 -1.58 -5.79 -7.76
N MET A 54 -0.71 -6.65 -7.21
CA MET A 54 0.31 -6.23 -6.24
C MET A 54 1.48 -5.51 -6.93
N ILE A 55 1.85 -5.94 -8.14
CA ILE A 55 2.84 -5.25 -8.99
C ILE A 55 2.32 -3.86 -9.36
N ASP A 56 1.08 -3.77 -9.86
CA ASP A 56 0.43 -2.51 -10.24
C ASP A 56 0.29 -1.57 -9.04
N LEU A 57 -0.06 -2.11 -7.86
CA LEU A 57 -0.06 -1.34 -6.61
C LEU A 57 1.34 -0.80 -6.30
N GLY A 58 2.37 -1.61 -6.44
CA GLY A 58 3.76 -1.19 -6.25
C GLY A 58 4.18 -0.08 -7.22
N ILE A 59 3.80 -0.19 -8.50
CA ILE A 59 4.04 0.85 -9.51
C ILE A 59 3.34 2.16 -9.10
N ALA A 60 2.05 2.09 -8.76
CA ALA A 60 1.29 3.28 -8.33
C ALA A 60 1.90 3.94 -7.08
N LEU A 61 2.33 3.14 -6.10
CA LEU A 61 3.01 3.62 -4.90
C LEU A 61 4.35 4.28 -5.24
N GLY A 62 5.14 3.68 -6.12
CA GLY A 62 6.42 4.22 -6.60
C GLY A 62 6.25 5.54 -7.32
N SER A 63 5.27 5.64 -8.23
CA SER A 63 4.93 6.88 -8.92
C SER A 63 4.45 7.98 -7.96
N ALA A 64 3.63 7.65 -6.97
CA ALA A 64 3.20 8.63 -5.97
C ALA A 64 4.37 9.12 -5.10
N ALA A 65 5.24 8.21 -4.67
CA ALA A 65 6.43 8.55 -3.90
C ALA A 65 7.44 9.39 -4.71
N SER A 66 7.58 9.14 -6.02
CA SER A 66 8.45 9.94 -6.88
C SER A 66 7.96 11.38 -7.00
N VAL A 67 6.64 11.60 -7.16
CA VAL A 67 6.06 12.95 -7.18
C VAL A 67 6.29 13.69 -5.86
N ALA A 68 6.18 13.02 -4.71
CA ALA A 68 6.51 13.63 -3.42
C ALA A 68 7.99 14.03 -3.36
N SER A 69 8.89 13.15 -3.81
CA SER A 69 10.34 13.40 -3.87
C SER A 69 10.70 14.56 -4.81
N ASP A 70 10.03 14.68 -5.96
CA ASP A 70 10.23 15.79 -6.91
C ASP A 70 9.87 17.13 -6.29
N ASN A 71 8.87 17.15 -5.41
CA ASN A 71 8.47 18.31 -4.62
C ASN A 71 9.27 18.48 -3.32
N ARG A 72 10.32 17.68 -3.11
CA ARG A 72 11.17 17.69 -1.91
C ARG A 72 10.40 17.44 -0.61
N LEU A 73 9.31 16.69 -0.69
CA LEU A 73 8.51 16.28 0.45
C LEU A 73 9.00 14.93 0.97
N ASP A 74 9.12 14.83 2.28
CA ASP A 74 9.36 13.56 2.94
C ASP A 74 8.14 12.66 2.75
N SER A 75 8.38 11.39 2.42
CA SER A 75 7.31 10.39 2.29
C SER A 75 7.82 9.00 2.64
N ARG A 76 6.91 8.11 3.04
CA ARG A 76 7.24 6.71 3.32
C ARG A 76 6.04 5.81 3.03
N VAL A 77 6.22 4.81 2.19
CA VAL A 77 5.19 3.78 1.97
C VAL A 77 5.04 2.93 3.25
N MET A 78 3.82 2.83 3.77
CA MET A 78 3.49 2.15 5.02
C MET A 78 2.38 1.12 4.82
N TYR A 79 2.70 -0.16 5.11
CA TYR A 79 1.73 -1.25 5.19
C TYR A 79 0.79 -1.11 6.40
N SER A 80 1.30 -0.66 7.55
CA SER A 80 0.52 -0.44 8.80
C SER A 80 -0.71 0.43 8.55
N VAL A 81 -0.52 1.56 7.89
CA VAL A 81 -1.59 2.50 7.54
C VAL A 81 -2.60 1.85 6.60
N GLY A 82 -2.12 1.11 5.60
CA GLY A 82 -3.00 0.34 4.73
C GLY A 82 -3.82 -0.71 5.48
N LYS A 83 -3.21 -1.42 6.43
CA LYS A 83 -3.93 -2.40 7.24
C LYS A 83 -4.99 -1.76 8.13
N ALA A 84 -4.69 -0.59 8.70
CA ALA A 84 -5.67 0.21 9.44
C ALA A 84 -6.82 0.65 8.53
N ALA A 85 -6.54 1.18 7.33
CA ALA A 85 -7.55 1.57 6.34
C ALA A 85 -8.49 0.40 5.96
N GLN A 86 -7.95 -0.82 5.83
CA GLN A 86 -8.75 -2.03 5.59
C GLN A 86 -9.70 -2.31 6.77
N GLN A 87 -9.24 -2.15 8.01
CA GLN A 87 -10.06 -2.36 9.22
C GLN A 87 -11.11 -1.27 9.43
N MET A 88 -10.84 -0.04 8.96
CA MET A 88 -11.78 1.08 9.02
C MET A 88 -12.91 0.99 8.00
N GLY A 89 -12.86 0.03 7.05
CA GLY A 89 -13.95 -0.20 6.11
C GLY A 89 -14.11 0.90 5.05
N TYR A 90 -13.00 1.53 4.61
CA TYR A 90 -13.05 2.58 3.56
C TYR A 90 -13.51 2.10 2.17
N ALA A 91 -13.66 0.79 1.97
CA ALA A 91 -14.28 0.23 0.78
C ALA A 91 -15.11 -1.00 1.14
N GLU A 92 -16.15 -1.26 0.35
CA GLU A 92 -17.05 -2.42 0.50
C GLU A 92 -16.43 -3.74 0.01
N PHE A 93 -15.32 -3.67 -0.74
CA PHE A 93 -14.60 -4.80 -1.32
C PHE A 93 -13.23 -4.99 -0.66
N ASP A 94 -12.65 -6.20 -0.73
CA ASP A 94 -11.35 -6.55 -0.10
C ASP A 94 -10.16 -5.88 -0.81
N VAL A 95 -10.02 -4.57 -0.64
CA VAL A 95 -8.91 -3.79 -1.18
C VAL A 95 -7.66 -4.03 -0.37
N VAL A 96 -6.54 -4.21 -1.08
CA VAL A 96 -5.21 -4.17 -0.48
C VAL A 96 -4.72 -2.74 -0.48
N TRP A 97 -4.61 -2.15 0.69
CA TRP A 97 -4.20 -0.76 0.86
C TRP A 97 -2.74 -0.63 1.26
N HIS A 98 -2.12 0.48 0.85
CA HIS A 98 -0.93 1.06 1.47
C HIS A 98 -1.17 2.56 1.67
N GLY A 99 -0.51 3.13 2.68
CA GLY A 99 -0.53 4.57 2.93
C GLY A 99 0.82 5.21 2.64
N ILE A 100 0.80 6.47 2.22
CA ILE A 100 1.98 7.32 2.06
C ILE A 100 1.70 8.62 2.83
N PRO A 101 2.08 8.72 4.11
CA PRO A 101 2.12 10.00 4.79
C PRO A 101 3.13 10.94 4.12
N ILE A 102 2.77 12.21 4.03
CA ILE A 102 3.53 13.28 3.39
C ILE A 102 3.92 14.31 4.45
N ALA A 103 5.20 14.63 4.51
CA ALA A 103 5.77 15.52 5.50
C ALA A 103 6.61 16.64 4.87
N ALA A 104 6.43 17.88 5.33
CA ALA A 104 7.23 19.06 4.95
C ALA A 104 7.88 19.68 6.19
N TYR A 105 8.99 19.11 6.66
CA TYR A 105 9.74 19.59 7.82
C TYR A 105 11.23 19.67 7.51
N GLY A 106 11.99 20.39 8.34
CA GLY A 106 13.46 20.41 8.24
C GLY A 106 14.13 19.07 8.59
N LYS A 107 13.45 18.18 9.32
CA LYS A 107 13.87 16.81 9.60
C LYS A 107 12.68 15.87 9.39
N SER A 108 12.89 14.86 8.55
CA SER A 108 11.90 13.83 8.28
C SER A 108 11.41 13.13 9.55
N PRO A 109 10.09 13.08 9.82
CA PRO A 109 9.55 12.34 10.96
C PRO A 109 9.66 10.82 10.76
N PHE A 110 9.72 10.34 9.51
CA PHE A 110 9.60 8.92 9.18
C PHE A 110 10.82 8.06 9.47
N PHE A 111 11.96 8.69 9.75
CA PHE A 111 13.24 8.01 9.99
C PHE A 111 13.79 8.26 11.40
N ASP A 112 13.02 8.91 12.28
CA ASP A 112 13.40 9.05 13.69
C ASP A 112 13.29 7.68 14.38
N ARG A 113 14.37 7.25 15.04
CA ARG A 113 14.52 5.92 15.66
C ARG A 113 14.34 5.99 17.18
N LYS A 114 13.34 6.72 17.66
CA LYS A 114 12.95 6.71 19.07
C LYS A 114 11.96 5.58 19.36
#